data_AF-A0ABD5R523-F1
#
_entry.id   AF-A0ABD5R523-F1
#
_cell.length_a   1.000
_cell.length_b   1.000
_cell.length_c   1.000
_cell.angle_alpha   90.00
_cell.angle_beta   90.00
_cell.angle_gamma   90.00
#
_symmetry.space_group_name_H-M   'P 1'
#
loop_
_entity.id
_entity.type
_entity.pdbx_description
1 polymer ?
#
loop_
_entity_poly.entity_id
_entity_poly.type
_entity_poly.pdbx_seq_one_letter_code
_entity_poly.pdbx_strand_id
1 'polypeptide(L)'
;MQSPNSNSLRTVYSRYGPTTDRNDIVAGYAAGIGAIFVSALYITSVWFVDSTVFDLSWSPYFAALEFNWVVYSGVIGLAFAVPAAFFVGAVGWRITPTQTASGGALKGAVGAVATFLVAFVPIAAVVFVLEITSSESVGAGIALANALELSGIFIAVGFILTWWLAIPVGCLVGVVYTARRPIAN
;
A
#
# COMPACT_ATOMS: atom_id res chain seq x y z
N MET A 1 2.43 36.79 13.76
CA MET A 1 2.42 35.34 13.46
C MET A 1 3.13 34.64 14.60
N GLN A 2 2.41 33.91 15.47
CA GLN A 2 3.02 33.12 16.54
C GLN A 2 3.76 31.93 15.92
N SER A 3 5.03 31.72 16.29
CA SER A 3 5.78 30.53 15.87
C SER A 3 5.09 29.27 16.39
N PRO A 4 4.93 28.21 15.58
CA PRO A 4 4.38 26.94 16.04
C PRO A 4 5.13 26.46 17.29
N ASN A 5 4.40 26.07 18.33
CA ASN A 5 4.97 25.67 19.62
C ASN A 5 5.83 24.40 19.42
N SER A 6 7.15 24.57 19.39
CA SER A 6 8.12 23.52 19.09
C SER A 6 8.02 22.31 20.03
N ASN A 7 7.56 22.55 21.27
CA ASN A 7 7.29 21.50 22.25
C ASN A 7 6.13 20.57 21.84
N SER A 8 5.11 21.11 21.17
CA SER A 8 3.99 20.32 20.66
C SER A 8 4.44 19.42 19.50
N LEU A 9 5.18 19.98 18.54
CA LEU A 9 5.71 19.22 17.40
C LEU A 9 6.67 18.11 17.83
N ARG A 10 7.55 18.39 18.80
CA ARG A 10 8.46 17.38 19.36
C ARG A 10 7.72 16.23 20.04
N THR A 11 6.63 16.55 20.74
CA THR A 11 5.78 15.56 21.41
C THR A 11 5.01 14.70 20.41
N VAL A 12 4.50 15.30 19.33
CA VAL A 12 3.83 14.55 18.24
C VAL A 12 4.84 13.65 17.52
N TYR A 13 6.03 14.17 17.21
CA TYR A 13 7.10 13.40 16.57
C TYR A 13 7.58 12.24 17.44
N SER A 14 7.77 12.41 18.75
CA SER A 14 8.14 11.29 19.62
C SER A 14 7.05 10.23 19.72
N ARG A 15 5.77 10.64 19.65
CA ARG A 15 4.62 9.73 19.79
C ARG A 15 4.25 8.99 18.50
N TYR A 16 4.43 9.61 17.34
CA TYR A 16 3.99 9.06 16.05
C TYR A 16 5.08 8.93 14.99
N GLY A 17 6.28 9.45 15.25
CA GLY A 17 7.41 9.37 14.34
C GLY A 17 8.01 7.95 14.26
N PRO A 18 9.00 7.76 13.38
CA PRO A 18 9.59 6.44 13.10
C PRO A 18 10.30 5.79 14.30
N THR A 19 10.59 6.56 15.35
CA THR A 19 11.25 6.09 16.58
C THR A 19 10.27 5.91 17.74
N THR A 20 8.96 5.79 17.47
CA THR A 20 7.96 5.62 18.52
C THR A 20 7.98 4.20 19.12
N ASP A 21 7.77 4.12 20.43
CA ASP A 21 7.57 2.84 21.14
C ASP A 21 6.14 2.29 20.96
N ARG A 22 5.27 3.04 20.26
CA ARG A 22 3.88 2.63 20.05
C ARG A 22 3.79 1.49 19.06
N ASN A 23 3.45 0.34 19.61
CA ASN A 23 3.40 -0.92 18.89
C ASN A 23 2.54 -0.87 17.61
N ASP A 24 1.36 -0.28 17.68
CA ASP A 24 0.45 -0.07 16.56
C ASP A 24 1.08 0.78 15.44
N ILE A 25 1.76 1.86 15.80
CA ILE A 25 2.37 2.77 14.82
C ILE A 25 3.56 2.11 14.11
N VAL A 26 4.38 1.35 14.85
CA VAL A 26 5.48 0.57 14.26
C VAL A 26 4.95 -0.48 13.25
N ALA A 27 3.78 -1.09 13.51
CA ALA A 27 3.16 -2.01 12.56
C ALA A 27 2.76 -1.29 11.26
N GLY A 28 2.21 -0.09 11.39
CA GLY A 28 1.89 0.76 10.24
C GLY A 28 3.12 1.05 9.40
N TYR A 29 4.23 1.46 10.03
CA TYR A 29 5.49 1.70 9.30
C TYR A 29 6.02 0.44 8.62
N ALA A 30 5.99 -0.71 9.31
CA ALA A 30 6.41 -1.98 8.73
C ALA A 30 5.57 -2.36 7.50
N ALA A 31 4.25 -2.20 7.57
CA ALA A 31 3.35 -2.43 6.45
C ALA A 31 3.59 -1.46 5.28
N GLY A 32 3.80 -0.16 5.58
CA GLY A 32 4.13 0.85 4.57
C GLY A 32 5.44 0.56 3.84
N ILE A 33 6.49 0.14 4.56
CA ILE A 33 7.75 -0.32 3.97
C ILE A 33 7.52 -1.56 3.11
N GLY A 34 6.67 -2.49 3.57
CA GLY A 34 6.25 -3.65 2.79
C GLY A 34 5.66 -3.26 1.44
N ALA A 35 4.77 -2.27 1.40
CA ALA A 35 4.18 -1.77 0.15
C ALA A 35 5.23 -1.17 -0.80
N ILE A 36 6.19 -0.40 -0.28
CA ILE A 36 7.33 0.11 -1.07
C ILE A 36 8.15 -1.04 -1.66
N PHE A 37 8.43 -2.06 -0.83
CA PHE A 37 9.20 -3.22 -1.25
C PHE A 37 8.49 -4.03 -2.35
N VAL A 38 7.18 -4.22 -2.24
CA VAL A 38 6.38 -4.86 -3.30
C VAL A 38 6.46 -4.09 -4.62
N SER A 39 6.31 -2.77 -4.57
CA SER A 39 6.41 -1.93 -5.79
C SER A 39 7.82 -2.02 -6.41
N ALA A 40 8.87 -1.92 -5.59
CA ALA A 40 10.25 -2.05 -6.06
C ALA A 40 10.53 -3.44 -6.67
N LEU A 41 10.08 -4.52 -6.02
CA LEU A 41 10.22 -5.88 -6.54
C LEU A 41 9.46 -6.08 -7.85
N TYR A 42 8.25 -5.52 -7.97
CA TYR A 42 7.47 -5.61 -9.19
C TYR A 42 8.15 -4.87 -10.35
N ILE A 43 8.56 -3.61 -10.14
CA ILE A 43 9.30 -2.81 -11.13
C ILE A 43 10.58 -3.55 -11.57
N THR A 44 11.33 -4.10 -10.60
CA THR A 44 12.55 -4.86 -10.89
C THR A 44 12.25 -6.13 -11.70
N SER A 45 11.15 -6.82 -11.38
CA SER A 45 10.73 -8.02 -12.11
C SER A 45 10.41 -7.69 -13.58
N VAL A 46 9.68 -6.59 -13.82
CA VAL A 46 9.38 -6.12 -15.18
C VAL A 46 10.67 -5.76 -15.92
N TRP A 47 11.61 -5.07 -15.28
CA TRP A 47 12.91 -4.76 -15.88
C TRP A 47 13.70 -6.01 -16.30
N PHE A 48 13.70 -7.07 -15.47
CA PHE A 48 14.35 -8.35 -15.80
C PHE A 48 13.73 -9.04 -17.01
N VAL A 49 12.41 -8.93 -17.19
CA VAL A 49 11.71 -9.50 -18.34
C VAL A 49 11.98 -8.67 -19.60
N ASP A 50 11.90 -7.34 -19.50
CA ASP A 50 12.14 -6.41 -20.61
C ASP A 50 13.59 -6.47 -21.13
N SER A 51 14.56 -6.65 -20.24
CA SER A 51 15.98 -6.84 -20.59
C SER A 51 16.29 -8.20 -21.22
N THR A 52 15.28 -9.03 -21.52
CA THR A 52 15.40 -10.38 -22.12
C THR A 52 16.22 -11.39 -21.31
N VAL A 53 16.47 -11.10 -20.03
CA VAL A 53 17.18 -12.02 -19.13
C VAL A 53 16.33 -13.27 -18.86
N PHE A 54 15.00 -13.10 -18.79
CA PHE A 54 14.02 -14.17 -18.71
C PHE A 54 12.84 -13.90 -19.65
N ASP A 55 12.60 -14.80 -20.61
CA ASP A 55 11.45 -14.65 -21.52
C ASP A 55 10.15 -15.12 -20.84
N LEU A 56 9.42 -14.13 -20.31
CA LEU A 56 8.10 -14.28 -19.70
C LEU A 56 7.06 -13.45 -20.46
N SER A 57 7.31 -13.12 -21.73
CA SER A 57 6.43 -12.31 -22.58
C SER A 57 5.04 -12.92 -22.79
N TRP A 58 4.90 -14.23 -22.60
CA TRP A 58 3.64 -14.98 -22.65
C TRP A 58 2.79 -14.86 -21.37
N SER A 59 3.39 -14.40 -20.26
CA SER A 59 2.71 -14.33 -18.98
C SER A 59 1.81 -13.10 -18.90
N PRO A 60 0.53 -13.23 -18.49
CA PRO A 60 -0.38 -12.07 -18.38
C PRO A 60 0.06 -11.02 -17.36
N TYR A 61 1.02 -11.35 -16.48
CA TYR A 61 1.60 -10.42 -15.51
C TYR A 61 2.67 -9.49 -16.09
N PHE A 62 3.20 -9.84 -17.27
CA PHE A 62 4.31 -9.14 -17.93
C PHE A 62 4.03 -8.81 -19.40
N ALA A 63 3.09 -9.52 -20.03
CA ALA A 63 2.66 -9.31 -21.39
C ALA A 63 2.06 -7.91 -21.54
N ALA A 64 2.55 -7.17 -22.55
CA ALA A 64 2.09 -5.82 -22.92
C ALA A 64 2.41 -4.67 -21.95
N LEU A 65 3.28 -4.87 -20.96
CA LEU A 65 3.67 -3.79 -20.04
C LEU A 65 4.92 -3.06 -20.54
N GLU A 66 4.75 -1.80 -20.93
CA GLU A 66 5.88 -0.91 -21.15
C GLU A 66 6.54 -0.55 -19.81
N PHE A 67 7.85 -0.76 -19.68
CA PHE A 67 8.60 -0.52 -18.45
C PHE A 67 8.38 0.88 -17.86
N ASN A 68 8.39 1.93 -18.70
CA ASN A 68 8.17 3.30 -18.25
C ASN A 68 6.80 3.49 -17.59
N TRP A 69 5.77 2.86 -18.15
CA TRP A 69 4.41 2.91 -17.64
C TRP A 69 4.30 2.19 -16.29
N VAL A 70 4.99 1.06 -16.14
CA VAL A 70 5.07 0.33 -14.86
C VAL A 70 5.75 1.17 -13.79
N VAL A 71 6.87 1.83 -14.11
CA VAL A 71 7.54 2.73 -13.15
C VAL A 71 6.62 3.88 -12.76
N TYR A 72 6.01 4.54 -13.75
CA TYR A 72 5.11 5.67 -13.51
C TYR A 72 3.90 5.28 -12.64
N SER A 73 3.18 4.24 -13.04
CA SER A 73 2.00 3.75 -12.31
C SER A 73 2.36 3.21 -10.93
N GLY A 74 3.49 2.50 -10.79
CA GLY A 74 3.98 1.98 -9.52
C GLY A 74 4.33 3.09 -8.53
N VAL A 75 4.99 4.16 -9.00
CA VAL A 75 5.36 5.31 -8.16
C VAL A 75 4.13 6.11 -7.74
N ILE A 76 3.21 6.38 -8.67
CA ILE A 76 1.95 7.09 -8.32
C ILE A 76 1.09 6.24 -7.39
N GLY A 77 1.01 4.93 -7.64
CA GLY A 77 0.27 3.99 -6.81
C GLY A 77 0.76 3.99 -5.36
N LEU A 78 2.06 4.18 -5.11
CA LEU A 78 2.61 4.29 -3.75
C LEU A 78 2.05 5.47 -2.96
N ALA A 79 1.64 6.56 -3.61
CA ALA A 79 1.01 7.70 -2.93
C ALA A 79 -0.29 7.31 -2.22
N PHE A 80 -0.95 6.24 -2.68
CA PHE A 80 -2.18 5.70 -2.09
C PHE A 80 -1.92 4.42 -1.29
N ALA A 81 -1.08 3.53 -1.83
CA ALA A 81 -0.81 2.23 -1.23
C ALA A 81 -0.03 2.34 0.09
N VAL A 82 0.93 3.26 0.22
CA VAL A 82 1.72 3.40 1.45
C VAL A 82 0.87 3.92 2.62
N PRO A 83 0.08 5.00 2.48
CA PRO A 83 -0.84 5.41 3.54
C PRO A 83 -1.89 4.35 3.88
N ALA A 84 -2.44 3.66 2.87
CA ALA A 84 -3.40 2.58 3.08
C ALA A 84 -2.78 1.41 3.86
N ALA A 85 -1.58 0.97 3.48
CA ALA A 85 -0.84 -0.09 4.16
C ALA A 85 -0.51 0.31 5.59
N PHE A 86 -0.08 1.55 5.80
CA PHE A 86 0.16 2.08 7.14
C PHE A 86 -1.10 2.02 8.01
N PHE A 87 -2.22 2.49 7.48
CA PHE A 87 -3.49 2.48 8.20
C PHE A 87 -3.95 1.05 8.54
N VAL A 88 -3.93 0.16 7.56
CA VAL A 88 -4.29 -1.26 7.74
C VAL A 88 -3.36 -1.93 8.74
N GLY A 89 -2.05 -1.71 8.65
CA GLY A 89 -1.08 -2.26 9.59
C GLY A 89 -1.31 -1.76 11.00
N ALA A 90 -1.49 -0.45 11.19
CA ALA A 90 -1.69 0.15 12.50
C ALA A 90 -3.00 -0.28 13.15
N VAL A 91 -4.10 -0.27 12.41
CA VAL A 91 -5.42 -0.68 12.90
C VAL A 91 -5.46 -2.19 13.13
N GLY A 92 -4.95 -2.99 12.20
CA GLY A 92 -4.92 -4.45 12.30
C GLY A 92 -4.18 -4.93 13.54
N TRP A 93 -3.03 -4.33 13.85
CA TRP A 93 -2.27 -4.68 15.06
C TRP A 93 -2.88 -4.17 16.36
N ARG A 94 -3.71 -3.13 16.29
CA ARG A 94 -4.44 -2.61 17.45
C ARG A 94 -5.65 -3.48 17.81
N ILE A 95 -6.38 -3.98 16.82
CA ILE A 95 -7.58 -4.81 17.03
C ILE A 95 -7.18 -6.21 17.50
N THR A 96 -6.15 -6.77 16.88
CA THR A 96 -5.68 -8.10 17.24
C THR A 96 -4.18 -8.03 17.41
N PRO A 97 -3.64 -7.99 18.63
CA PRO A 97 -2.23 -8.28 18.87
C PRO A 97 -1.98 -9.77 18.60
N THR A 98 -0.87 -10.13 17.95
CA THR A 98 -0.42 -11.54 17.82
C THR A 98 0.91 -11.72 18.51
N GLN A 99 1.05 -12.84 19.21
CA GLN A 99 2.28 -13.23 19.89
C GLN A 99 3.05 -14.35 19.15
N THR A 100 2.47 -14.92 18.09
CA THR A 100 3.06 -16.02 17.32
C THR A 100 3.43 -15.59 15.90
N ALA A 101 4.52 -16.17 15.38
CA ALA A 101 5.00 -15.89 14.03
C ALA A 101 3.99 -16.29 12.94
N SER A 102 3.31 -17.43 13.09
CA SER A 102 2.24 -17.88 12.18
C SER A 102 1.05 -16.92 12.16
N GLY A 103 0.66 -16.40 13.32
CA GLY A 103 -0.38 -15.37 13.42
C GLY A 103 0.05 -14.03 12.81
N GLY A 104 1.34 -13.68 12.93
CA GLY A 104 1.93 -12.55 12.23
C GLY A 104 1.87 -12.70 10.71
N ALA A 105 2.25 -13.86 10.18
CA ALA A 105 2.21 -14.17 8.75
C ALA A 105 0.80 -14.02 8.17
N LEU A 106 -0.20 -14.65 8.81
CA LEU A 106 -1.60 -14.60 8.36
C LEU A 106 -2.13 -13.16 8.34
N LYS A 107 -1.84 -12.37 9.37
CA LYS A 107 -2.23 -10.95 9.39
C LYS A 107 -1.51 -10.12 8.35
N GLY A 108 -0.25 -10.44 8.08
CA GLY A 108 0.51 -9.84 6.99
C GLY A 108 -0.14 -10.07 5.63
N ALA A 109 -0.52 -11.31 5.33
CA ALA A 109 -1.25 -11.66 4.11
C ALA A 109 -2.60 -10.93 4.01
N VAL A 110 -3.42 -11.01 5.06
CA VAL A 110 -4.74 -10.35 5.10
C VAL A 110 -4.59 -8.84 5.00
N GLY A 111 -3.59 -8.26 5.67
CA GLY A 111 -3.28 -6.84 5.62
C GLY A 111 -2.85 -6.37 4.23
N ALA A 112 -2.07 -7.19 3.51
CA ALA A 112 -1.70 -6.91 2.13
C ALA A 112 -2.95 -6.84 1.22
N VAL A 113 -3.89 -7.79 1.34
CA VAL A 113 -5.14 -7.76 0.58
C VAL A 113 -6.02 -6.57 0.99
N ALA A 114 -6.17 -6.33 2.30
CA ALA A 114 -6.95 -5.22 2.82
C ALA A 114 -6.39 -3.84 2.41
N THR A 115 -5.08 -3.73 2.17
CA THR A 115 -4.44 -2.50 1.66
C THR A 115 -5.04 -2.06 0.32
N PHE A 116 -5.30 -3.00 -0.59
CA PHE A 116 -5.94 -2.68 -1.87
C PHE A 116 -7.35 -2.13 -1.69
N LEU A 117 -8.14 -2.73 -0.78
CA LEU A 117 -9.49 -2.27 -0.46
C LEU A 117 -9.49 -0.89 0.20
N VAL A 118 -8.53 -0.62 1.08
CA VAL A 118 -8.41 0.70 1.72
C VAL A 118 -7.90 1.76 0.75
N ALA A 119 -6.98 1.40 -0.16
CA ALA A 119 -6.48 2.30 -1.20
C ALA A 119 -7.55 2.69 -2.23
N PHE A 120 -8.57 1.85 -2.43
CA PHE A 120 -9.71 2.17 -3.30
C PHE A 120 -10.39 3.49 -2.93
N VAL A 121 -10.58 3.76 -1.64
CA VAL A 121 -11.31 4.94 -1.15
C VAL A 121 -10.65 6.26 -1.57
N PRO A 122 -9.37 6.53 -1.27
CA PRO A 122 -8.73 7.77 -1.69
C PRO A 122 -8.55 7.87 -3.22
N ILE A 123 -8.38 6.75 -3.92
CA ILE A 123 -8.33 6.76 -5.40
C ILE A 123 -9.69 7.19 -5.96
N ALA A 124 -10.79 6.60 -5.50
CA ALA A 124 -12.15 6.98 -5.90
C ALA A 124 -12.46 8.43 -5.60
N ALA A 125 -12.00 8.95 -4.45
CA ALA A 125 -12.14 10.35 -4.12
C ALA A 125 -11.39 11.26 -5.12
N VAL A 126 -10.13 10.93 -5.46
CA VAL A 126 -9.34 11.71 -6.42
C VAL A 126 -9.98 11.68 -7.81
N VAL A 127 -10.35 10.50 -8.32
CA VAL A 127 -10.99 10.37 -9.63
C VAL A 127 -12.31 11.15 -9.66
N PHE A 128 -13.12 11.07 -8.62
CA PHE A 128 -14.36 11.84 -8.52
C PHE A 128 -14.15 13.35 -8.61
N VAL A 129 -13.13 13.88 -7.92
CA VAL A 129 -12.79 15.31 -8.02
C VAL A 129 -12.34 15.66 -9.44
N LEU A 130 -11.55 14.82 -10.10
CA LEU A 130 -11.10 15.05 -11.47
C LEU A 130 -12.27 15.08 -12.46
N GLU A 131 -13.23 14.16 -12.31
CA GLU A 131 -14.43 14.09 -13.15
C GLU A 131 -15.30 15.34 -13.01
N ILE A 132 -15.56 15.81 -11.78
CA ILE A 132 -16.40 17.00 -11.54
C ILE A 132 -15.73 18.30 -11.98
N THR A 133 -14.40 18.36 -11.89
CA THR A 133 -13.62 19.55 -12.29
C THR A 133 -13.28 19.59 -13.77
N SER A 134 -13.66 18.54 -14.53
CA SER A 134 -13.46 18.47 -15.97
C SER A 134 -14.33 19.49 -16.71
N SER A 135 -13.88 19.89 -17.91
CA SER A 135 -14.57 20.87 -18.77
C SER A 135 -15.94 20.38 -19.27
N GLU A 136 -16.17 19.07 -19.25
CA GLU A 136 -17.42 18.42 -19.60
C GLU A 136 -18.06 17.84 -18.35
N SER A 137 -18.39 18.70 -17.37
CA SER A 137 -18.92 18.24 -16.09
C SER A 137 -20.19 17.42 -16.29
N VAL A 138 -20.08 16.11 -16.08
CA VAL A 138 -21.23 15.21 -16.06
C VAL A 138 -21.93 15.36 -14.71
N GLY A 139 -23.24 15.17 -14.65
CA GLY A 139 -23.99 15.27 -13.39
C GLY A 139 -23.35 14.43 -12.28
N ALA A 140 -23.35 14.91 -11.03
CA ALA A 140 -22.60 14.34 -9.92
C ALA A 140 -22.81 12.83 -9.71
N GLY A 141 -24.00 12.30 -10.01
CA GLY A 141 -24.28 10.86 -9.95
C GLY A 141 -23.50 10.04 -10.97
N ILE A 142 -23.31 10.56 -12.19
CA ILE A 142 -22.54 9.90 -13.25
C ILE A 142 -21.04 10.01 -12.94
N ALA A 143 -20.57 11.17 -12.49
CA ALA A 143 -19.19 11.34 -12.04
C ALA A 143 -18.82 10.36 -10.92
N LEU A 144 -19.73 10.11 -9.97
CA LEU A 144 -19.52 9.12 -8.92
C LEU A 144 -19.46 7.69 -9.47
N ALA A 145 -20.35 7.32 -10.37
CA ALA A 145 -20.35 6.00 -11.00
C ALA A 145 -19.04 5.74 -11.75
N ASN A 146 -18.61 6.69 -12.59
CA ASN A 146 -17.36 6.64 -13.32
C ASN A 146 -16.16 6.54 -12.39
N ALA A 147 -16.14 7.33 -11.31
CA ALA A 147 -15.04 7.31 -10.36
C ALA A 147 -14.89 5.96 -9.66
N LEU A 148 -16.01 5.34 -9.26
CA LEU A 148 -16.01 4.01 -8.65
C LEU A 148 -15.57 2.94 -9.63
N GLU A 149 -16.06 2.98 -10.87
CA GLU A 149 -15.69 2.03 -11.92
C GLU A 149 -14.20 2.11 -12.25
N LEU A 150 -13.70 3.32 -12.56
CA LEU A 150 -12.30 3.53 -12.94
C LEU A 150 -11.34 3.18 -11.79
N SER A 151 -11.69 3.57 -10.56
CA SER A 151 -10.90 3.20 -9.38
C SER A 151 -10.91 1.71 -9.11
N GLY A 152 -12.04 1.06 -9.38
CA GLY A 152 -12.18 -0.40 -9.28
C GLY A 152 -11.26 -1.10 -10.27
N ILE A 153 -11.19 -0.60 -11.51
CA ILE A 153 -10.26 -1.10 -12.53
C ILE A 153 -8.81 -0.89 -12.08
N PHE A 154 -8.43 0.30 -11.59
CA PHE A 154 -7.07 0.54 -11.12
C PHE A 154 -6.65 -0.41 -10.00
N ILE A 155 -7.52 -0.62 -9.00
CA ILE A 155 -7.25 -1.55 -7.91
C ILE A 155 -7.21 -3.00 -8.40
N ALA A 156 -8.13 -3.40 -9.28
CA ALA A 156 -8.17 -4.76 -9.82
C ALA A 156 -6.91 -5.07 -10.63
N VAL A 157 -6.50 -4.17 -11.52
CA VAL A 157 -5.26 -4.30 -12.30
C VAL A 157 -4.05 -4.33 -11.37
N GLY A 158 -3.93 -3.37 -10.45
CA GLY A 158 -2.84 -3.34 -9.49
C GLY A 158 -2.76 -4.61 -8.64
N PHE A 159 -3.90 -5.14 -8.21
CA PHE A 159 -3.99 -6.40 -7.48
C PHE A 159 -3.54 -7.56 -8.36
N ILE A 160 -4.12 -7.76 -9.54
CA ILE A 160 -3.77 -8.87 -10.47
C ILE A 160 -2.28 -8.88 -10.78
N LEU A 161 -1.67 -7.71 -10.95
CA LEU A 161 -0.26 -7.59 -11.27
C LEU A 161 0.67 -7.83 -10.08
N THR A 162 0.25 -7.55 -8.84
CA THR A 162 1.17 -7.53 -7.69
C THR A 162 0.82 -8.48 -6.54
N TRP A 163 -0.38 -9.09 -6.52
CA TRP A 163 -0.84 -9.92 -5.39
C TRP A 163 0.09 -11.09 -5.06
N TRP A 164 0.69 -11.69 -6.09
CA TRP A 164 1.64 -12.80 -5.98
C TRP A 164 2.94 -12.40 -5.28
N LEU A 165 3.30 -11.11 -5.27
CA LEU A 165 4.38 -10.53 -4.45
C LEU A 165 3.86 -9.99 -3.13
N ALA A 166 2.71 -9.31 -3.16
CA ALA A 166 2.15 -8.61 -2.01
C ALA A 166 1.83 -9.56 -0.85
N ILE A 167 1.29 -10.74 -1.14
CA ILE A 167 0.96 -11.73 -0.10
C ILE A 167 2.23 -12.28 0.57
N PRO A 168 3.24 -12.82 -0.15
CA PRO A 168 4.48 -13.27 0.47
C PRO A 168 5.24 -12.18 1.22
N VAL A 169 5.34 -10.97 0.66
CA VAL A 169 5.98 -9.84 1.34
C VAL A 169 5.21 -9.45 2.59
N GLY A 170 3.87 -9.40 2.51
CA GLY A 170 3.01 -9.17 3.67
C GLY A 170 3.24 -10.19 4.78
N CYS A 171 3.25 -11.49 4.44
CA CYS A 171 3.60 -12.56 5.37
C CYS A 171 4.95 -12.32 6.04
N LEU A 172 5.99 -12.03 5.25
CA LEU A 172 7.35 -11.81 5.73
C LEU A 172 7.42 -10.60 6.68
N VAL A 173 6.78 -9.49 6.32
CA VAL A 173 6.67 -8.31 7.19
C VAL A 173 6.00 -8.66 8.52
N GLY A 174 4.90 -9.41 8.48
CA GLY A 174 4.19 -9.87 9.68
C GLY A 174 5.02 -10.79 10.58
N VAL A 175 5.78 -11.72 9.98
CA VAL A 175 6.71 -12.60 10.71
C VAL A 175 7.84 -11.79 11.34
N VAL A 176 8.52 -10.92 10.57
CA VAL A 176 9.63 -10.10 11.07
C VAL A 176 9.17 -9.19 12.21
N TYR A 177 8.00 -8.58 12.06
CA TYR A 177 7.44 -7.71 13.07
C TYR A 177 7.13 -8.47 14.37
N THR A 178 6.56 -9.68 14.29
CA THR A 178 6.26 -10.50 15.47
C THR A 178 7.52 -11.08 16.11
N ALA A 179 8.49 -11.54 15.30
CA ALA A 179 9.74 -12.13 15.79
C ALA A 179 10.65 -11.12 16.50
N ARG A 180 10.62 -9.84 16.12
CA ARG A 180 11.39 -8.78 16.79
C ARG A 180 10.78 -8.33 18.12
N ARG A 181 9.64 -8.90 18.53
CA ARG A 181 9.04 -8.58 19.83
C ARG A 181 9.22 -9.74 20.81
N PRO A 182 9.85 -9.49 21.97
CA PRO A 182 9.98 -10.49 23.00
C PRO A 182 8.59 -10.99 23.42
N ILE A 183 8.47 -12.31 23.58
CA ILE A 183 7.38 -12.90 24.35
C ILE A 183 7.49 -12.28 25.75
N ALA A 184 6.50 -11.50 26.16
CA ALA A 184 6.39 -11.12 27.56
C ALA A 184 6.06 -12.41 28.33
N ASN A 185 7.09 -13.03 28.90
CA ASN A 185 6.96 -14.06 29.93
C ASN A 185 6.59 -13.40 31.25
#